data_AF-A0A378IKQ4-F1
#
_entry.id   AF-A0A378IKQ4-F1
#
_cell.length_a   1.000
_cell.length_b   1.000
_cell.length_c   1.000
_cell.angle_alpha   90.00
_cell.angle_beta   90.00
_cell.angle_gamma   90.00
#
_symmetry.space_group_name_H-M   'P 1'
#
loop_
_entity.id
_entity.type
_entity.pdbx_description
1 polymer ?
#
loop_
_entity_poly.entity_id
_entity_poly.type
_entity_poly.pdbx_seq_one_letter_code
_entity_poly.pdbx_strand_id
1 'polypeptide(L)'
;MPNKKLVILCCDSNERSEIDAFISRKRFKANEENPGSGDDLDVHIIYPADVFEDNYMTYGEHQTPTEDEKEVLHSLTSEDNIYIWGHGSPNDAYIPGAFHTEIADFLAGGINKENFDANHPLKINCEMCNAGRGGPTGESSFAGRFHSYLGKIGIPASVSGRHRNVVIDYEKIKTEGITTLKREYDGLSHLIKLPESFYKHQEPGSKVTYTWQDSEQVRLDSYRIILNKKFINFNAKLGNMIEPISGASLKIELEKKMLAVKLQINRMDDNLNTKKLKTAMDDLKTTLMTKFSLTEPQLNELGFETFYTKAMHQASGGGLVSKKTGVSINDPLLPNESGAFVNILKEHPTLKELSDTVKKFEKEFRNQNDTLEPKINEFIESLGSEDDINSDSLYASLFTSYRKSVLVENDGSLKMPRDVENIAKSTTNMLNKLCQNPFHSVEERQEILKQYRKENSSYFRQNILSSFIQGISASISGFFYGVKIALSERHNASLFESVAQVFKSGYEWATTKKANLSFYKDTLGAINDRVQAFDKPVSIVPCELKSQTNIRYHFWYRSHVGSSALPISEAIIKNTKP
;
A
#
# COMPACT_ATOMS: atom_id res chain seq x y z
N MET A 1 -31.59 -9.98 11.89
CA MET A 1 -30.33 -10.61 11.44
C MET A 1 -29.27 -10.31 12.51
N PRO A 2 -28.22 -11.11 12.71
CA PRO A 2 -27.10 -10.68 13.55
C PRO A 2 -26.56 -9.36 12.97
N ASN A 3 -26.32 -8.35 13.80
CA ASN A 3 -25.72 -7.08 13.38
C ASN A 3 -24.37 -7.38 12.72
N LYS A 4 -24.26 -7.16 11.41
CA LYS A 4 -22.98 -7.32 10.70
C LYS A 4 -22.08 -6.18 11.11
N LYS A 5 -20.97 -6.49 11.77
CA LYS A 5 -19.96 -5.52 12.14
C LYS A 5 -19.05 -5.24 10.95
N LEU A 6 -18.76 -3.96 10.73
CA LEU A 6 -17.91 -3.47 9.67
C LEU A 6 -16.75 -2.70 10.30
N VAL A 7 -15.56 -3.30 10.28
CA VAL A 7 -14.34 -2.67 10.79
C VAL A 7 -13.54 -2.12 9.61
N ILE A 8 -13.15 -0.86 9.68
CA ILE A 8 -12.30 -0.19 8.68
C ILE A 8 -10.98 0.14 9.35
N LEU A 9 -9.90 -0.49 8.90
CA LEU A 9 -8.54 -0.10 9.24
C LEU A 9 -8.08 0.93 8.21
N CYS A 10 -7.96 2.19 8.61
CA CYS A 10 -7.56 3.29 7.73
C CYS A 10 -6.16 3.78 8.08
N CYS A 11 -5.28 3.86 7.08
CA CYS A 11 -3.89 4.30 7.29
C CYS A 11 -3.69 5.81 7.05
N ASP A 12 -4.75 6.57 6.74
CA ASP A 12 -4.70 8.01 6.49
C ASP A 12 -6.04 8.67 6.87
N SER A 13 -6.06 9.43 7.96
CA SER A 13 -7.28 10.11 8.41
C SER A 13 -7.81 11.16 7.42
N ASN A 14 -7.01 11.63 6.46
CA ASN A 14 -7.48 12.52 5.39
C ASN A 14 -8.44 11.83 4.41
N GLU A 15 -8.44 10.50 4.35
CA GLU A 15 -9.35 9.72 3.50
C GLU A 15 -10.75 9.55 4.11
N ARG A 16 -11.06 10.25 5.22
CA ARG A 16 -12.34 10.10 5.94
C ARG A 16 -13.56 10.32 5.06
N SER A 17 -13.52 11.28 4.13
CA SER A 17 -14.63 11.52 3.21
C SER A 17 -14.91 10.32 2.30
N GLU A 18 -13.86 9.64 1.83
CA GLU A 18 -13.98 8.44 1.00
C GLU A 18 -14.59 7.27 1.79
N ILE A 19 -14.16 7.12 3.03
CA ILE A 19 -14.67 6.13 3.97
C ILE A 19 -16.16 6.35 4.25
N ASP A 20 -16.56 7.58 4.55
CA ASP A 20 -17.97 7.91 4.80
C ASP A 20 -18.85 7.62 3.57
N ALA A 21 -18.34 7.89 2.35
CA ALA A 21 -19.02 7.55 1.11
C ALA A 21 -19.14 6.02 0.91
N PHE A 22 -18.12 5.26 1.28
CA PHE A 22 -18.14 3.80 1.26
C PHE A 22 -19.13 3.23 2.30
N ILE A 23 -19.18 3.77 3.51
CA ILE A 23 -20.12 3.40 4.57
C ILE A 23 -21.55 3.66 4.10
N SER A 24 -21.83 4.83 3.52
CA SER A 24 -23.13 5.18 2.94
C SER A 24 -23.60 4.14 1.92
N ARG A 25 -22.69 3.66 1.08
CA ARG A 25 -22.96 2.58 0.12
C ARG A 25 -23.25 1.22 0.79
N LYS A 26 -22.60 0.91 1.93
CA LYS A 26 -22.90 -0.33 2.68
C LYS A 26 -24.28 -0.28 3.31
N ARG A 27 -24.62 0.84 3.95
CA ARG A 27 -25.95 1.10 4.52
C ARG A 27 -27.05 1.05 3.46
N PHE A 28 -26.81 1.67 2.30
CA PHE A 28 -27.76 1.64 1.19
C PHE A 28 -28.07 0.21 0.72
N LYS A 29 -27.05 -0.66 0.55
CA LYS A 29 -27.31 -2.05 0.14
C LYS A 29 -27.95 -2.90 1.21
N ALA A 30 -27.57 -2.73 2.47
CA ALA A 30 -28.25 -3.42 3.56
C ALA A 30 -29.75 -3.09 3.53
N ASN A 31 -30.09 -1.80 3.40
CA ASN A 31 -31.49 -1.36 3.30
C ASN A 31 -32.24 -1.88 2.05
N GLU A 32 -31.57 -2.01 0.90
CA GLU A 32 -32.16 -2.63 -0.29
C GLU A 32 -32.41 -4.14 -0.11
N GLU A 33 -31.52 -4.84 0.60
CA GLU A 33 -31.66 -6.28 0.86
C GLU A 33 -32.71 -6.54 1.95
N ASN A 34 -32.74 -5.73 3.02
CA ASN A 34 -33.72 -5.78 4.09
C ASN A 34 -34.00 -4.34 4.60
N PRO A 35 -35.21 -3.80 4.39
CA PRO A 35 -35.57 -2.45 4.86
C PRO A 35 -35.32 -2.26 6.37
N GLY A 36 -34.68 -1.15 6.74
CA GLY A 36 -34.30 -0.81 8.12
C GLY A 36 -32.90 -1.30 8.53
N SER A 37 -32.37 -2.35 7.90
CA SER A 37 -31.08 -2.93 8.30
C SER A 37 -29.84 -2.09 7.97
N GLY A 38 -30.01 -0.99 7.24
CA GLY A 38 -28.92 -0.04 6.98
C GLY A 38 -28.48 0.71 8.24
N ASP A 39 -29.41 1.00 9.14
CA ASP A 39 -29.14 1.71 10.41
C ASP A 39 -28.56 0.77 11.48
N ASP A 40 -28.81 -0.54 11.34
CA ASP A 40 -28.29 -1.60 12.24
C ASP A 40 -26.83 -1.99 11.95
N LEU A 41 -26.20 -1.42 10.90
CA LEU A 41 -24.79 -1.67 10.60
C LEU A 41 -23.90 -1.00 11.65
N ASP A 42 -23.25 -1.83 12.45
CA ASP A 42 -22.27 -1.42 13.44
C ASP A 42 -20.90 -1.19 12.77
N VAL A 43 -20.50 0.09 12.67
CA VAL A 43 -19.32 0.51 11.91
C VAL A 43 -18.26 1.08 12.84
N HIS A 44 -17.06 0.53 12.76
CA HIS A 44 -15.90 0.97 13.54
C HIS A 44 -14.77 1.37 12.60
N ILE A 45 -14.16 2.54 12.83
CA ILE A 45 -12.99 3.01 12.08
C ILE A 45 -11.82 3.06 13.05
N ILE A 46 -10.74 2.36 12.71
CA ILE A 46 -9.51 2.23 13.50
C ILE A 46 -8.36 2.75 12.66
N TYR A 47 -7.48 3.55 13.27
CA TYR A 47 -6.33 4.15 12.61
C TYR A 47 -5.02 3.54 13.15
N PRO A 48 -4.62 2.34 12.67
CA PRO A 48 -3.44 1.65 13.21
C PRO A 48 -2.12 2.38 12.91
N ALA A 49 -2.11 3.23 11.88
CA ALA A 49 -1.05 4.18 11.59
C ALA A 49 -1.71 5.37 10.89
N ASP A 50 -1.67 6.56 11.48
CA ASP A 50 -2.23 7.75 10.84
C ASP A 50 -1.09 8.59 10.22
N VAL A 51 -1.14 8.76 8.89
CA VAL A 51 -0.11 9.42 8.08
C VAL A 51 -0.36 10.93 7.95
N PHE A 52 -1.30 11.49 8.72
CA PHE A 52 -1.58 12.92 8.76
C PHE A 52 -0.27 13.74 8.86
N GLU A 53 -0.05 14.70 7.95
CA GLU A 53 1.13 15.60 7.84
C GLU A 53 2.29 15.21 6.87
N ASP A 54 2.01 14.61 5.70
CA ASP A 54 3.04 14.30 4.67
C ASP A 54 4.17 13.36 5.16
N ASN A 55 4.00 12.77 6.34
CA ASN A 55 4.91 11.82 6.93
C ASN A 55 4.60 10.42 6.41
N TYR A 56 5.00 10.14 5.16
CA TYR A 56 4.96 8.81 4.52
C TYR A 56 5.78 7.72 5.26
N MET A 57 6.18 8.00 6.50
CA MET A 57 7.11 7.26 7.33
C MET A 57 6.42 6.65 8.55
N THR A 58 6.43 5.32 8.53
CA THR A 58 6.37 4.37 9.65
C THR A 58 5.08 4.22 10.44
N TYR A 59 4.79 2.94 10.68
CA TYR A 59 3.89 2.43 11.70
C TYR A 59 4.22 3.14 13.03
N GLY A 60 3.32 4.03 13.45
CA GLY A 60 3.56 4.98 14.54
C GLY A 60 3.59 4.33 15.92
N GLU A 61 3.31 5.11 16.96
CA GLU A 61 3.29 4.63 18.35
C GLU A 61 2.14 3.65 18.63
N HIS A 62 1.10 3.63 17.77
CA HIS A 62 -0.09 2.80 17.93
C HIS A 62 0.07 1.38 17.34
N GLN A 63 1.14 0.69 17.74
CA GLN A 63 1.50 -0.62 17.18
C GLN A 63 0.61 -1.78 17.66
N THR A 64 -0.15 -1.55 18.72
CA THR A 64 -1.01 -2.53 19.36
C THR A 64 -2.39 -1.92 19.56
N PRO A 65 -3.48 -2.69 19.38
CA PRO A 65 -4.82 -2.18 19.65
C PRO A 65 -4.96 -1.68 21.09
N THR A 66 -5.65 -0.55 21.26
CA THR A 66 -6.15 -0.10 22.57
C THR A 66 -7.17 -1.10 23.13
N GLU A 67 -7.51 -1.00 24.41
CA GLU A 67 -8.53 -1.89 25.00
C GLU A 67 -9.90 -1.75 24.32
N ASP A 68 -10.29 -0.53 23.93
CA ASP A 68 -11.54 -0.28 23.20
C ASP A 68 -11.52 -0.95 21.80
N GLU A 69 -10.42 -0.79 21.06
CA GLU A 69 -10.26 -1.45 19.75
C GLU A 69 -10.18 -2.97 19.89
N LYS A 70 -9.56 -3.45 20.97
CA LYS A 70 -9.48 -4.88 21.28
C LYS A 70 -10.86 -5.44 21.58
N GLU A 71 -11.72 -4.73 22.30
CA GLU A 71 -13.12 -5.15 22.50
C GLU A 71 -13.84 -5.32 21.15
N VAL A 72 -13.66 -4.36 20.24
CA VAL A 72 -14.22 -4.41 18.88
C VAL A 72 -13.67 -5.61 18.11
N LEU A 73 -12.34 -5.77 18.03
CA LEU A 73 -11.66 -6.80 17.26
C LEU A 73 -11.89 -8.21 17.83
N HIS A 74 -11.92 -8.37 19.15
CA HIS A 74 -12.13 -9.64 19.83
C HIS A 74 -13.55 -10.19 19.61
N SER A 75 -14.52 -9.30 19.40
CA SER A 75 -15.91 -9.67 19.14
C SER A 75 -16.21 -10.11 17.69
N LEU A 76 -15.23 -10.03 16.78
CA LEU A 76 -15.43 -10.36 15.37
C LEU A 76 -15.70 -11.85 15.16
N THR A 77 -16.58 -12.15 14.22
CA THR A 77 -16.96 -13.50 13.77
C THR A 77 -16.70 -13.67 12.27
N SER A 78 -16.84 -14.89 11.74
CA SER A 78 -16.67 -15.17 10.31
C SER A 78 -17.69 -14.48 9.40
N GLU A 79 -18.76 -13.91 9.95
CA GLU A 79 -19.77 -13.14 9.19
C GLU A 79 -19.40 -11.66 9.04
N ASP A 80 -18.48 -11.16 9.87
CA ASP A 80 -18.01 -9.79 9.87
C ASP A 80 -16.95 -9.56 8.80
N ASN A 81 -16.69 -8.29 8.49
CA ASN A 81 -15.71 -7.93 7.47
C ASN A 81 -14.78 -6.84 7.98
N ILE A 82 -13.49 -7.06 7.75
CA ILE A 82 -12.46 -6.02 7.89
C ILE A 82 -12.18 -5.44 6.50
N TYR A 83 -12.12 -4.11 6.42
CA TYR A 83 -11.69 -3.38 5.24
C TYR A 83 -10.38 -2.67 5.57
N ILE A 84 -9.33 -2.94 4.81
CA ILE A 84 -8.09 -2.16 4.87
C ILE A 84 -8.19 -1.08 3.81
N TRP A 85 -8.11 0.17 4.26
CA TRP A 85 -8.29 1.39 3.47
C TRP A 85 -7.01 2.22 3.47
N GLY A 86 -6.65 2.75 2.31
CA GLY A 86 -5.41 3.49 2.10
C GLY A 86 -5.08 3.66 0.62
N HIS A 87 -4.15 4.58 0.32
CA HIS A 87 -3.55 4.70 -0.99
C HIS A 87 -2.64 3.50 -1.30
N GLY A 88 -2.96 2.74 -2.35
CA GLY A 88 -2.06 1.68 -2.82
C GLY A 88 -0.94 2.26 -3.69
N SER A 89 0.33 1.89 -3.45
CA SER A 89 1.41 2.21 -4.40
C SER A 89 1.21 1.40 -5.69
N PRO A 90 1.36 2.00 -6.88
CA PRO A 90 1.28 1.26 -8.13
C PRO A 90 2.30 0.11 -8.21
N ASN A 91 3.48 0.26 -7.60
CA ASN A 91 4.66 -0.61 -7.79
C ASN A 91 5.06 -1.45 -6.58
N ASP A 92 4.57 -1.10 -5.39
CA ASP A 92 5.13 -1.61 -4.15
C ASP A 92 4.02 -2.29 -3.35
N ALA A 93 4.34 -3.41 -2.70
CA ALA A 93 3.42 -4.07 -1.77
C ALA A 93 3.37 -3.35 -0.42
N TYR A 94 3.02 -2.06 -0.45
CA TYR A 94 2.98 -1.15 0.67
C TYR A 94 1.80 -0.18 0.57
N ILE A 95 1.25 0.19 1.72
CA ILE A 95 0.32 1.29 1.90
C ILE A 95 1.09 2.36 2.67
N PRO A 96 1.10 3.64 2.27
CA PRO A 96 1.58 4.73 3.12
C PRO A 96 1.13 4.53 4.57
N GLY A 97 2.09 4.45 5.48
CA GLY A 97 1.88 4.22 6.92
C GLY A 97 2.13 2.79 7.40
N ALA A 98 1.88 1.74 6.60
CA ALA A 98 1.93 0.36 7.11
C ALA A 98 2.32 -0.72 6.08
N PHE A 99 3.14 -1.67 6.54
CA PHE A 99 3.46 -2.92 5.85
C PHE A 99 2.48 -4.03 6.23
N HIS A 100 2.36 -5.07 5.40
CA HIS A 100 1.39 -6.14 5.64
C HIS A 100 1.61 -6.87 6.98
N THR A 101 2.86 -7.04 7.42
CA THR A 101 3.16 -7.67 8.73
C THR A 101 2.72 -6.78 9.89
N GLU A 102 2.92 -5.47 9.79
CA GLU A 102 2.52 -4.51 10.83
C GLU A 102 0.99 -4.51 11.04
N ILE A 103 0.21 -4.51 9.96
CA ILE A 103 -1.26 -4.64 10.05
C ILE A 103 -1.67 -6.01 10.62
N ALA A 104 -0.96 -7.07 10.25
CA ALA A 104 -1.28 -8.42 10.71
C ALA A 104 -0.98 -8.59 12.20
N ASP A 105 0.14 -8.05 12.67
CA ASP A 105 0.54 -8.08 14.08
C ASP A 105 -0.44 -7.28 14.95
N PHE A 106 -0.91 -6.13 14.46
CA PHE A 106 -1.98 -5.36 15.11
C PHE A 106 -3.27 -6.17 15.25
N LEU A 107 -3.71 -6.80 14.16
CA LEU A 107 -4.88 -7.68 14.19
C LEU A 107 -4.65 -8.85 15.15
N ALA A 108 -3.47 -9.47 15.12
CA ALA A 108 -3.14 -10.58 16.00
C ALA A 108 -3.17 -10.21 17.49
N GLY A 109 -2.89 -8.96 17.84
CA GLY A 109 -3.02 -8.43 19.20
C GLY A 109 -4.46 -8.20 19.67
N GLY A 110 -5.41 -8.07 18.73
CA GLY A 110 -6.81 -7.72 19.03
C GLY A 110 -7.83 -8.84 18.84
N ILE A 111 -7.66 -9.68 17.81
CA ILE A 111 -8.69 -10.66 17.43
C ILE A 111 -8.68 -11.91 18.32
N ASN A 112 -9.86 -12.48 18.56
CA ASN A 112 -9.96 -13.82 19.12
C ASN A 112 -9.78 -14.87 18.00
N LYS A 113 -8.62 -15.52 17.94
CA LYS A 113 -8.29 -16.50 16.90
C LYS A 113 -9.23 -17.72 16.92
N GLU A 114 -9.81 -18.05 18.07
CA GLU A 114 -10.72 -19.19 18.23
C GLU A 114 -12.06 -19.01 17.48
N ASN A 115 -12.41 -17.77 17.12
CA ASN A 115 -13.62 -17.47 16.36
C ASN A 115 -13.51 -17.85 14.87
N PHE A 116 -12.33 -18.27 14.40
CA PHE A 116 -12.06 -18.50 12.98
C PHE A 116 -11.43 -19.88 12.75
N ASP A 117 -11.85 -20.53 11.67
CA ASP A 117 -11.30 -21.80 11.22
C ASP A 117 -11.19 -21.84 9.69
N ALA A 118 -10.70 -22.95 9.12
CA ALA A 118 -10.52 -23.08 7.67
C ALA A 118 -11.83 -22.98 6.86
N ASN A 119 -12.97 -23.38 7.45
CA ASN A 119 -14.30 -23.30 6.85
C ASN A 119 -14.99 -21.96 7.14
N HIS A 120 -14.64 -21.32 8.26
CA HIS A 120 -15.18 -20.05 8.73
C HIS A 120 -14.05 -19.00 8.91
N PRO A 121 -13.35 -18.61 7.83
CA PRO A 121 -12.21 -17.71 7.94
C PRO A 121 -12.64 -16.27 8.20
N LEU A 122 -11.75 -15.48 8.80
CA LEU A 122 -11.86 -14.03 8.88
C LEU A 122 -11.89 -13.43 7.46
N LYS A 123 -12.83 -12.54 7.17
CA LYS A 123 -12.97 -11.91 5.84
C LYS A 123 -12.31 -10.54 5.82
N ILE A 124 -11.21 -10.40 5.08
CA ILE A 124 -10.48 -9.14 4.94
C ILE A 124 -10.48 -8.64 3.49
N ASN A 125 -10.76 -7.36 3.31
CA ASN A 125 -10.85 -6.70 2.01
C ASN A 125 -9.90 -5.51 1.94
N CYS A 126 -8.81 -5.63 1.18
CA CYS A 126 -7.91 -4.52 0.86
C CYS A 126 -8.53 -3.67 -0.26
N GLU A 127 -9.16 -2.56 0.12
CA GLU A 127 -9.84 -1.60 -0.78
C GLU A 127 -8.90 -0.47 -1.23
N MET A 128 -7.70 -0.84 -1.66
CA MET A 128 -6.65 0.07 -2.12
C MET A 128 -6.23 -0.27 -3.55
N CYS A 129 -5.68 0.71 -4.27
CA CYS A 129 -5.16 0.50 -5.63
C CYS A 129 -4.18 -0.69 -5.68
N ASN A 130 -4.35 -1.59 -6.64
CA ASN A 130 -3.37 -2.65 -6.98
C ASN A 130 -2.94 -3.63 -5.87
N ALA A 131 -3.61 -3.69 -4.71
CA ALA A 131 -3.28 -4.64 -3.63
C ALA A 131 -3.25 -6.13 -4.01
N GLY A 132 -3.92 -6.52 -5.09
CA GLY A 132 -3.93 -7.88 -5.62
C GLY A 132 -2.85 -8.16 -6.68
N ARG A 133 -1.94 -7.22 -6.98
CA ARG A 133 -0.89 -7.38 -8.01
C ARG A 133 0.48 -7.62 -7.38
N GLY A 134 1.19 -8.63 -7.90
CA GLY A 134 2.57 -8.94 -7.50
C GLY A 134 2.89 -10.42 -7.71
N GLY A 135 3.97 -10.72 -8.45
CA GLY A 135 4.33 -12.08 -8.84
C GLY A 135 3.43 -12.64 -9.97
N PRO A 136 3.84 -13.73 -10.66
CA PRO A 136 3.06 -14.35 -11.73
C PRO A 136 1.66 -14.83 -11.34
N THR A 137 1.45 -15.18 -10.08
CA THR A 137 0.16 -15.68 -9.57
C THR A 137 -0.48 -14.77 -8.53
N GLY A 138 0.15 -13.67 -8.13
CA GLY A 138 -0.36 -12.78 -7.09
C GLY A 138 0.25 -13.04 -5.70
N GLU A 139 1.14 -14.03 -5.58
CA GLU A 139 1.79 -14.45 -4.34
C GLU A 139 2.62 -13.34 -3.66
N SER A 140 3.18 -12.43 -4.46
CA SER A 140 3.97 -11.30 -3.97
C SER A 140 3.14 -10.01 -3.85
N SER A 141 1.83 -10.06 -4.11
CA SER A 141 0.96 -8.90 -3.90
C SER A 141 0.77 -8.60 -2.42
N PHE A 142 0.39 -7.36 -2.08
CA PHE A 142 0.08 -7.00 -0.69
C PHE A 142 -0.92 -7.98 -0.07
N ALA A 143 -2.04 -8.24 -0.75
CA ALA A 143 -3.07 -9.16 -0.28
C ALA A 143 -2.58 -10.62 -0.20
N GLY A 144 -1.74 -11.06 -1.14
CA GLY A 144 -1.15 -12.40 -1.15
C GLY A 144 -0.16 -12.64 -0.01
N ARG A 145 0.75 -11.68 0.23
CA ARG A 145 1.69 -11.68 1.35
C ARG A 145 0.97 -11.58 2.69
N PHE A 146 0.01 -10.68 2.78
CA PHE A 146 -0.81 -10.49 3.99
C PHE A 146 -1.57 -11.76 4.37
N HIS A 147 -2.23 -12.41 3.40
CA HIS A 147 -2.87 -13.71 3.61
C HIS A 147 -1.88 -14.79 4.07
N SER A 148 -0.73 -14.87 3.40
CA SER A 148 0.31 -15.86 3.72
C SER A 148 0.78 -15.69 5.16
N TYR A 149 1.17 -14.46 5.54
CA TYR A 149 1.65 -14.16 6.88
C TYR A 149 0.59 -14.42 7.96
N LEU A 150 -0.67 -13.99 7.77
CA LEU A 150 -1.78 -14.29 8.68
C LEU A 150 -1.92 -15.80 8.92
N GLY A 151 -1.86 -16.61 7.87
CA GLY A 151 -1.89 -18.07 7.97
C GLY A 151 -0.72 -18.64 8.78
N LYS A 152 0.50 -18.17 8.53
CA LYS A 152 1.72 -18.59 9.24
C LYS A 152 1.69 -18.24 10.73
N ILE A 153 1.05 -17.13 11.12
CA ILE A 153 0.86 -16.74 12.53
C ILE A 153 -0.44 -17.28 13.17
N GLY A 154 -1.12 -18.20 12.48
CA GLY A 154 -2.25 -18.95 13.00
C GLY A 154 -3.59 -18.22 12.96
N ILE A 155 -3.79 -17.31 11.99
CA ILE A 155 -5.05 -16.61 11.77
C ILE A 155 -5.67 -17.11 10.45
N PRO A 156 -6.72 -17.97 10.51
CA PRO A 156 -7.45 -18.40 9.33
C PRO A 156 -8.19 -17.22 8.71
N ALA A 157 -7.75 -16.78 7.53
CA ALA A 157 -8.31 -15.62 6.86
C ALA A 157 -8.50 -15.86 5.36
N SER A 158 -9.46 -15.12 4.80
CA SER A 158 -9.59 -14.89 3.36
C SER A 158 -9.27 -13.42 3.11
N VAL A 159 -8.36 -13.14 2.19
CA VAL A 159 -7.90 -11.76 1.93
C VAL A 159 -8.16 -11.42 0.48
N SER A 160 -8.92 -10.35 0.25
CA SER A 160 -9.19 -9.85 -1.09
C SER A 160 -8.40 -8.59 -1.39
N GLY A 161 -7.83 -8.47 -2.60
CA GLY A 161 -7.08 -7.30 -3.05
C GLY A 161 -7.53 -6.81 -4.42
N ARG A 162 -7.42 -5.49 -4.68
CA ARG A 162 -7.80 -4.92 -5.98
C ARG A 162 -6.70 -5.09 -7.03
N HIS A 163 -7.08 -5.36 -8.28
CA HIS A 163 -6.18 -5.37 -9.45
C HIS A 163 -6.17 -4.07 -10.25
N ARG A 164 -6.93 -3.07 -9.81
CA ARG A 164 -7.12 -1.83 -10.53
C ARG A 164 -6.97 -0.66 -9.58
N ASN A 165 -6.79 0.52 -10.15
CA ASN A 165 -6.83 1.73 -9.37
C ASN A 165 -8.26 1.97 -8.92
N VAL A 166 -8.42 2.28 -7.65
CA VAL A 166 -9.67 2.69 -7.04
C VAL A 166 -9.79 4.19 -7.24
N VAL A 167 -10.96 4.62 -7.70
CA VAL A 167 -11.31 6.05 -7.82
C VAL A 167 -12.66 6.19 -7.14
N ILE A 168 -12.77 7.07 -6.14
CA ILE A 168 -14.03 7.27 -5.44
C ILE A 168 -14.86 8.31 -6.20
N ASP A 169 -15.89 7.82 -6.89
CA ASP A 169 -16.94 8.67 -7.45
C ASP A 169 -17.96 8.95 -6.35
N TYR A 170 -17.81 10.10 -5.68
CA TYR A 170 -18.67 10.49 -4.55
C TYR A 170 -20.16 10.57 -4.91
N GLU A 171 -20.49 10.89 -6.16
CA GLU A 171 -21.88 11.03 -6.60
C GLU A 171 -22.53 9.67 -6.85
N LYS A 172 -21.79 8.74 -7.47
CA LYS A 172 -22.32 7.45 -7.92
C LYS A 172 -21.99 6.28 -6.99
N ILE A 173 -21.04 6.41 -6.06
CA ILE A 173 -20.62 5.29 -5.20
C ILE A 173 -21.77 4.69 -4.41
N LYS A 174 -22.76 5.48 -3.98
CA LYS A 174 -23.95 5.01 -3.25
C LYS A 174 -24.80 4.01 -4.05
N THR A 175 -24.96 4.21 -5.35
CA THR A 175 -25.83 3.38 -6.20
C THR A 175 -25.02 2.37 -7.03
N GLU A 176 -23.93 2.84 -7.64
CA GLU A 176 -23.12 2.08 -8.58
C GLU A 176 -21.93 1.38 -7.90
N GLY A 177 -21.50 1.86 -6.73
CA GLY A 177 -20.39 1.29 -5.95
C GLY A 177 -19.02 1.79 -6.39
N ILE A 178 -17.97 1.24 -5.75
CA ILE A 178 -16.56 1.58 -6.01
C ILE A 178 -16.25 1.61 -7.51
N THR A 179 -15.74 2.75 -7.97
CA THR A 179 -15.26 2.95 -9.33
C THR A 179 -13.82 2.50 -9.44
N THR A 180 -13.48 1.93 -10.59
CA THR A 180 -12.11 1.47 -10.87
C THR A 180 -11.66 1.93 -12.24
N LEU A 181 -10.38 2.26 -12.33
CA LEU A 181 -9.70 2.62 -13.56
C LEU A 181 -8.59 1.61 -13.80
N LYS A 182 -8.41 1.20 -15.06
CA LYS A 182 -7.22 0.39 -15.38
C LYS A 182 -5.97 1.27 -15.29
N ARG A 183 -4.89 0.70 -14.79
CA ARG A 183 -3.62 1.40 -14.58
C ARG A 183 -3.06 2.03 -15.86
N GLU A 184 -3.23 1.39 -17.03
CA GLU A 184 -2.78 1.99 -18.29
C GLU A 184 -3.46 3.33 -18.62
N TYR A 185 -4.66 3.55 -18.09
CA TYR A 185 -5.42 4.78 -18.28
C TYR A 185 -5.22 5.77 -17.14
N ASP A 186 -4.90 5.30 -15.94
CA ASP A 186 -4.59 6.16 -14.80
C ASP A 186 -3.48 7.17 -15.11
N GLY A 187 -2.36 6.70 -15.67
CA GLY A 187 -1.28 7.60 -16.11
C GLY A 187 -1.74 8.64 -17.15
N LEU A 188 -2.64 8.23 -18.06
CA LEU A 188 -3.20 9.11 -19.07
C LEU A 188 -4.17 10.15 -18.48
N SER A 189 -4.89 9.79 -17.41
CA SER A 189 -5.84 10.66 -16.72
C SER A 189 -5.19 11.90 -16.09
N HIS A 190 -3.91 11.80 -15.72
CA HIS A 190 -3.13 12.93 -15.21
C HIS A 190 -2.71 13.91 -16.32
N LEU A 191 -2.79 13.51 -17.59
CA LEU A 191 -2.39 14.33 -18.73
C LEU A 191 -3.60 14.90 -19.48
N ILE A 192 -4.67 14.11 -19.59
CA ILE A 192 -5.89 14.48 -20.31
C ILE A 192 -7.13 14.04 -19.53
N LYS A 193 -8.23 14.77 -19.70
CA LYS A 193 -9.53 14.34 -19.19
C LYS A 193 -9.98 13.09 -19.94
N LEU A 194 -10.08 11.96 -19.24
CA LEU A 194 -10.60 10.73 -19.81
C LEU A 194 -12.14 10.75 -19.90
N PRO A 195 -12.73 10.20 -20.97
CA PRO A 195 -14.17 9.92 -21.03
C PRO A 195 -14.64 8.99 -19.89
N GLU A 196 -15.90 9.14 -19.46
CA GLU A 196 -16.49 8.28 -18.41
C GLU A 196 -16.42 6.77 -18.73
N SER A 197 -16.41 6.40 -20.02
CA SER A 197 -16.33 5.01 -20.48
C SER A 197 -15.08 4.24 -20.03
N PHE A 198 -14.03 4.95 -19.59
CA PHE A 198 -12.81 4.34 -19.05
C PHE A 198 -12.95 3.94 -17.57
N TYR A 199 -13.87 4.58 -16.85
CA TYR A 199 -14.17 4.31 -15.45
C TYR A 199 -15.25 3.24 -15.36
N LYS A 200 -15.01 2.23 -14.50
CA LYS A 200 -15.92 1.11 -14.36
C LYS A 200 -16.32 0.91 -12.89
N HIS A 201 -17.60 1.08 -12.60
CA HIS A 201 -18.19 0.80 -11.30
C HIS A 201 -18.34 -0.71 -11.09
N GLN A 202 -17.90 -1.18 -9.92
CA GLN A 202 -17.99 -2.59 -9.50
C GLN A 202 -17.46 -3.56 -10.57
N GLU A 203 -16.37 -3.20 -11.24
CA GLU A 203 -15.80 -4.04 -12.28
C GLU A 203 -15.51 -5.43 -11.69
N PRO A 204 -16.14 -6.51 -12.20
CA PRO A 204 -15.99 -7.85 -11.64
C PRO A 204 -14.55 -8.36 -11.59
N GLY A 205 -13.71 -7.82 -12.47
CA GLY A 205 -12.29 -8.14 -12.56
C GLY A 205 -11.33 -7.25 -11.80
N SER A 206 -11.88 -6.38 -10.97
CA SER A 206 -11.06 -5.51 -10.16
C SER A 206 -10.58 -6.17 -8.88
N LYS A 207 -10.95 -7.42 -8.56
CA LYS A 207 -10.58 -8.10 -7.31
C LYS A 207 -10.15 -9.56 -7.47
N VAL A 208 -9.22 -9.94 -6.62
CA VAL A 208 -8.78 -11.31 -6.34
C VAL A 208 -8.94 -11.61 -4.85
N THR A 209 -9.22 -12.86 -4.50
CA THR A 209 -9.27 -13.34 -3.11
C THR A 209 -8.26 -14.49 -2.93
N TYR A 210 -7.49 -14.46 -1.85
CA TYR A 210 -6.59 -15.54 -1.44
C TYR A 210 -7.24 -16.32 -0.29
N THR A 211 -7.14 -17.65 -0.36
CA THR A 211 -7.65 -18.61 0.63
C THR A 211 -6.67 -19.78 0.80
N TRP A 212 -6.76 -20.52 1.89
CA TRP A 212 -6.04 -21.79 2.06
C TRP A 212 -6.87 -22.98 1.54
N GLN A 213 -6.22 -23.87 0.78
CA GLN A 213 -6.78 -25.18 0.42
C GLN A 213 -5.67 -26.23 0.60
N ASP A 214 -5.91 -27.25 1.43
CA ASP A 214 -4.94 -28.33 1.70
C ASP A 214 -3.54 -27.81 2.08
N SER A 215 -3.47 -26.77 2.92
CA SER A 215 -2.22 -26.10 3.34
C SER A 215 -1.46 -25.34 2.25
N GLU A 216 -2.08 -25.16 1.07
CA GLU A 216 -1.53 -24.39 -0.05
C GLU A 216 -2.38 -23.15 -0.29
N GLN A 217 -1.72 -22.01 -0.55
CA GLN A 217 -2.42 -20.78 -0.87
C GLN A 217 -3.00 -20.91 -2.27
N VAL A 218 -4.30 -20.70 -2.33
CA VAL A 218 -5.08 -20.69 -3.55
C VAL A 218 -5.58 -19.29 -3.78
N ARG A 219 -5.35 -18.82 -4.99
CA ARG A 219 -5.92 -17.59 -5.50
C ARG A 219 -7.23 -17.87 -6.21
N LEU A 220 -8.26 -17.13 -5.87
CA LEU A 220 -9.59 -17.15 -6.47
C LEU A 220 -9.88 -15.80 -7.11
N ASP A 221 -10.09 -15.78 -8.42
CA ASP A 221 -10.50 -14.54 -9.07
C ASP A 221 -12.03 -14.36 -9.03
N SER A 222 -12.47 -13.15 -8.71
CA SER A 222 -13.89 -12.83 -8.46
C SER A 222 -14.81 -13.05 -9.67
N TYR A 223 -14.25 -13.25 -10.88
CA TYR A 223 -14.99 -13.31 -12.13
C TYR A 223 -16.03 -14.41 -12.16
N ARG A 224 -15.68 -15.63 -11.72
CA ARG A 224 -16.56 -16.78 -11.88
C ARG A 224 -17.71 -16.78 -10.90
N ILE A 225 -17.46 -16.34 -9.67
CA ILE A 225 -18.50 -16.13 -8.66
C ILE A 225 -19.53 -15.12 -9.19
N ILE A 226 -19.06 -14.03 -9.81
CA ILE A 226 -19.95 -13.02 -10.39
C ILE A 226 -20.68 -13.54 -11.63
N LEU A 227 -20.02 -14.31 -12.51
CA LEU A 227 -20.66 -14.96 -13.65
C LEU A 227 -21.74 -15.96 -13.20
N ASN A 228 -21.46 -16.77 -12.18
CA ASN A 228 -22.44 -17.68 -11.59
C ASN A 228 -23.62 -16.92 -11.01
N LYS A 229 -23.39 -15.87 -10.21
CA LYS A 229 -24.47 -15.04 -9.64
C LYS A 229 -25.32 -14.41 -10.75
N LYS A 230 -24.69 -13.93 -11.82
CA LYS A 230 -25.40 -13.39 -13.00
C LYS A 230 -26.19 -14.44 -13.74
N PHE A 231 -25.63 -15.64 -13.92
CA PHE A 231 -26.33 -16.76 -14.55
C PHE A 231 -27.52 -17.21 -13.71
N ILE A 232 -27.40 -17.28 -12.38
CA ILE A 232 -28.50 -17.59 -11.46
C ILE A 232 -29.60 -16.53 -11.56
N ASN A 233 -29.25 -15.25 -11.55
CA ASN A 233 -30.21 -14.16 -11.70
C ASN A 233 -30.91 -14.19 -13.06
N PHE A 234 -30.16 -14.42 -14.14
CA PHE A 234 -30.71 -14.61 -15.47
C PHE A 234 -31.67 -15.81 -15.49
N ASN A 235 -31.27 -16.96 -14.92
CA ASN A 235 -32.09 -18.17 -14.85
C ASN A 235 -33.39 -17.94 -14.06
N ALA A 236 -33.34 -17.21 -12.95
CA ALA A 236 -34.52 -16.89 -12.16
C ALA A 236 -35.49 -15.98 -12.94
N LYS A 237 -34.99 -14.90 -13.56
CA LYS A 237 -35.79 -14.00 -14.40
C LYS A 237 -36.40 -14.73 -15.60
N LEU A 238 -35.60 -15.59 -16.21
CA LEU A 238 -36.00 -16.40 -17.34
C LEU A 238 -37.14 -17.35 -16.92
N GLY A 239 -36.99 -18.07 -15.81
CA GLY A 239 -38.05 -18.92 -15.26
C GLY A 239 -39.39 -18.19 -15.17
N ASN A 240 -39.41 -17.00 -14.54
CA ASN A 240 -40.62 -16.20 -14.37
C ASN A 240 -41.25 -15.73 -15.70
N MET A 241 -40.44 -15.48 -16.73
CA MET A 241 -40.93 -14.96 -18.01
C MET A 241 -41.52 -16.05 -18.92
N ILE A 242 -40.98 -17.28 -18.86
CA ILE A 242 -41.39 -18.35 -19.79
C ILE A 242 -42.29 -19.41 -19.16
N GLU A 243 -42.48 -19.40 -17.84
CA GLU A 243 -43.44 -20.25 -17.13
C GLU A 243 -44.85 -20.23 -17.75
N PRO A 244 -45.38 -19.09 -18.25
CA PRO A 244 -46.71 -19.05 -18.88
C PRO A 244 -46.79 -19.67 -20.28
N ILE A 245 -45.66 -19.94 -20.94
CA ILE A 245 -45.57 -20.16 -22.40
C ILE A 245 -45.02 -21.57 -22.74
N SER A 246 -44.58 -22.35 -21.75
CA SER A 246 -43.78 -23.55 -21.99
C SER A 246 -44.55 -24.87 -21.80
N GLY A 247 -44.55 -25.71 -22.83
CA GLY A 247 -44.90 -27.14 -22.72
C GLY A 247 -43.75 -27.97 -22.12
N ALA A 248 -44.05 -29.15 -21.55
CA ALA A 248 -43.07 -29.98 -20.83
C ALA A 248 -41.80 -30.34 -21.65
N SER A 249 -41.94 -30.58 -22.95
CA SER A 249 -40.81 -30.90 -23.84
C SER A 249 -39.87 -29.71 -24.06
N LEU A 250 -40.43 -28.51 -24.27
CA LEU A 250 -39.69 -27.26 -24.42
C LEU A 250 -38.92 -26.92 -23.12
N LYS A 251 -39.54 -27.16 -21.96
CA LYS A 251 -38.90 -26.95 -20.66
C LYS A 251 -37.65 -27.82 -20.47
N ILE A 252 -37.73 -29.10 -20.82
CA ILE A 252 -36.58 -30.02 -20.77
C ILE A 252 -35.45 -29.56 -21.71
N GLU A 253 -35.79 -29.09 -22.91
CA GLU A 253 -34.79 -28.59 -23.87
C GLU A 253 -34.08 -27.34 -23.34
N LEU A 254 -34.84 -26.40 -22.77
CA LEU A 254 -34.29 -25.21 -22.13
C LEU A 254 -33.39 -25.57 -20.95
N GLU A 255 -33.84 -26.46 -20.06
CA GLU A 255 -33.05 -26.92 -18.92
C GLU A 255 -31.73 -27.55 -19.36
N LYS A 256 -31.73 -28.32 -20.46
CA LYS A 256 -30.48 -28.87 -21.04
C LYS A 256 -29.54 -27.78 -21.54
N LYS A 257 -30.05 -26.76 -22.23
CA LYS A 257 -29.22 -25.63 -22.71
C LYS A 257 -28.69 -24.79 -21.55
N MET A 258 -29.52 -24.51 -20.56
CA MET A 258 -29.12 -23.83 -19.32
C MET A 258 -28.07 -24.64 -18.55
N LEU A 259 -28.25 -25.96 -18.43
CA LEU A 259 -27.28 -26.85 -17.79
C LEU A 259 -25.95 -26.86 -18.56
N ALA A 260 -25.96 -26.84 -19.88
CA ALA A 260 -24.74 -26.77 -20.68
C ALA A 260 -23.92 -25.51 -20.37
N VAL A 261 -24.58 -24.34 -20.30
CA VAL A 261 -23.95 -23.08 -19.87
C VAL A 261 -23.46 -23.19 -18.42
N LYS A 262 -24.31 -23.67 -17.49
CA LYS A 262 -23.97 -23.84 -16.08
C LYS A 262 -22.75 -24.73 -15.88
N LEU A 263 -22.63 -25.83 -16.63
CA LEU A 263 -21.49 -26.74 -16.55
C LEU A 263 -20.21 -26.07 -17.02
N GLN A 264 -20.24 -25.28 -18.11
CA GLN A 264 -19.05 -24.52 -18.52
C GLN A 264 -18.65 -23.47 -17.48
N ILE A 265 -19.63 -22.81 -16.85
CA ILE A 265 -19.40 -21.83 -15.79
C ILE A 265 -19.03 -22.49 -14.45
N ASN A 266 -19.20 -23.80 -14.24
CA ASN A 266 -18.86 -24.46 -12.96
C ASN A 266 -17.71 -25.48 -13.04
N ARG A 267 -17.21 -25.84 -14.22
CA ARG A 267 -16.04 -26.72 -14.41
C ARG A 267 -14.80 -26.24 -13.67
N MET A 268 -14.36 -26.93 -12.63
CA MET A 268 -13.21 -26.57 -11.78
C MET A 268 -11.82 -26.60 -12.47
N ASP A 269 -11.76 -26.70 -13.80
CA ASP A 269 -10.49 -26.63 -14.55
C ASP A 269 -9.84 -25.24 -14.43
N ASP A 270 -8.50 -25.18 -14.51
CA ASP A 270 -7.69 -23.95 -14.38
C ASP A 270 -8.10 -22.83 -15.37
N ASN A 271 -8.64 -23.20 -16.54
CA ASN A 271 -9.00 -22.27 -17.61
C ASN A 271 -10.44 -22.45 -18.09
N LEU A 272 -11.21 -21.36 -18.12
CA LEU A 272 -12.53 -21.33 -18.76
C LEU A 272 -12.41 -21.65 -20.27
N ASN A 273 -13.07 -22.71 -20.74
CA ASN A 273 -13.10 -23.01 -22.18
C ASN A 273 -14.05 -22.05 -22.91
N THR A 274 -13.49 -20.94 -23.36
CA THR A 274 -14.20 -19.80 -23.97
C THR A 274 -15.00 -20.18 -25.20
N LYS A 275 -14.43 -21.05 -26.05
CA LYS A 275 -15.10 -21.56 -27.25
C LYS A 275 -16.34 -22.37 -26.88
N LYS A 276 -16.22 -23.32 -25.94
CA LYS A 276 -17.36 -24.14 -25.49
C LYS A 276 -18.43 -23.31 -24.78
N LEU A 277 -18.04 -22.34 -23.97
CA LEU A 277 -18.99 -21.43 -23.32
C LEU A 277 -19.73 -20.59 -24.35
N LYS A 278 -19.02 -20.03 -25.34
CA LYS A 278 -19.63 -19.27 -26.43
C LYS A 278 -20.66 -20.10 -27.18
N THR A 279 -20.28 -21.31 -27.61
CA THR A 279 -21.21 -22.23 -28.29
C THR A 279 -22.44 -22.54 -27.43
N ALA A 280 -22.27 -22.82 -26.13
CA ALA A 280 -23.39 -23.10 -25.25
C ALA A 280 -24.33 -21.89 -25.08
N MET A 281 -23.79 -20.67 -25.04
CA MET A 281 -24.60 -19.46 -24.95
C MET A 281 -25.26 -19.10 -26.28
N ASP A 282 -24.57 -19.25 -27.41
CA ASP A 282 -25.16 -19.04 -28.74
C ASP A 282 -26.33 -20.01 -28.96
N ASP A 283 -26.16 -21.29 -28.62
CA ASP A 283 -27.22 -22.30 -28.63
C ASP A 283 -28.43 -21.92 -27.75
N LEU A 284 -28.16 -21.39 -26.55
CA LEU A 284 -29.20 -20.91 -25.65
C LEU A 284 -29.93 -19.71 -26.26
N LYS A 285 -29.23 -18.73 -26.82
CA LYS A 285 -29.83 -17.58 -27.52
C LYS A 285 -30.75 -18.04 -28.65
N THR A 286 -30.26 -18.92 -29.51
CA THR A 286 -31.04 -19.49 -30.62
C THR A 286 -32.28 -20.19 -30.11
N THR A 287 -32.18 -21.00 -29.05
CA THR A 287 -33.34 -21.70 -28.48
C THR A 287 -34.38 -20.70 -27.96
N LEU A 288 -33.95 -19.67 -27.22
CA LEU A 288 -34.83 -18.64 -26.68
C LEU A 288 -35.55 -17.85 -27.78
N MET A 289 -34.86 -17.50 -28.86
CA MET A 289 -35.47 -16.74 -29.96
C MET A 289 -36.38 -17.61 -30.82
N THR A 290 -35.96 -18.83 -31.16
CA THR A 290 -36.66 -19.66 -32.16
C THR A 290 -37.76 -20.54 -31.57
N LYS A 291 -37.60 -21.03 -30.33
CA LYS A 291 -38.54 -21.96 -29.69
C LYS A 291 -39.45 -21.28 -28.69
N PHE A 292 -38.97 -20.23 -28.03
CA PHE A 292 -39.73 -19.45 -27.05
C PHE A 292 -40.15 -18.06 -27.57
N SER A 293 -39.84 -17.76 -28.84
CA SER A 293 -40.24 -16.53 -29.53
C SER A 293 -39.87 -15.24 -28.78
N LEU A 294 -38.80 -15.27 -27.99
CA LEU A 294 -38.30 -14.08 -27.32
C LEU A 294 -37.61 -13.15 -28.32
N THR A 295 -38.01 -11.89 -28.31
CA THR A 295 -37.40 -10.83 -29.13
C THR A 295 -36.08 -10.35 -28.52
N GLU A 296 -35.23 -9.69 -29.32
CA GLU A 296 -33.98 -9.11 -28.80
C GLU A 296 -34.19 -8.10 -27.65
N PRO A 297 -35.20 -7.21 -27.68
CA PRO A 297 -35.52 -6.36 -26.52
C PRO A 297 -35.83 -7.15 -25.25
N GLN A 298 -36.60 -8.24 -25.34
CA GLN A 298 -36.93 -9.09 -24.19
C GLN A 298 -35.69 -9.82 -23.66
N LEU A 299 -34.81 -10.30 -24.55
CA LEU A 299 -33.52 -10.88 -24.15
C LEU A 299 -32.62 -9.86 -23.46
N ASN A 300 -32.62 -8.61 -23.92
CA ASN A 300 -31.90 -7.51 -23.28
C ASN A 300 -32.44 -7.21 -21.87
N GLU A 301 -33.76 -7.17 -21.72
CA GLU A 301 -34.43 -6.94 -20.43
C GLU A 301 -34.17 -8.06 -19.42
N LEU A 302 -34.16 -9.32 -19.89
CA LEU A 302 -33.74 -10.49 -19.10
C LEU A 302 -32.25 -10.41 -18.69
N GLY A 303 -31.46 -9.56 -19.35
CA GLY A 303 -30.04 -9.40 -19.11
C GLY A 303 -29.17 -10.40 -19.86
N PHE A 304 -29.69 -11.08 -20.89
CA PHE A 304 -28.96 -12.09 -21.67
C PHE A 304 -27.73 -11.49 -22.34
N GLU A 305 -27.87 -10.38 -23.07
CA GLU A 305 -26.72 -9.75 -23.76
C GLU A 305 -25.70 -9.16 -22.77
N THR A 306 -26.17 -8.65 -21.63
CA THR A 306 -25.28 -8.19 -20.55
C THR A 306 -24.49 -9.37 -19.96
N PHE A 307 -25.13 -10.53 -19.80
CA PHE A 307 -24.50 -11.76 -19.34
C PHE A 307 -23.52 -12.31 -20.38
N TYR A 308 -23.94 -12.41 -21.64
CA TYR A 308 -23.16 -12.88 -22.78
C TYR A 308 -21.90 -12.02 -22.98
N THR A 309 -22.06 -10.70 -23.07
CA THR A 309 -20.95 -9.75 -23.26
C THR A 309 -19.96 -9.84 -22.10
N LYS A 310 -20.44 -9.93 -20.85
CA LYS A 310 -19.55 -10.11 -19.69
C LYS A 310 -18.82 -11.44 -19.73
N ALA A 311 -19.51 -12.54 -20.02
CA ALA A 311 -18.90 -13.86 -20.17
C ALA A 311 -17.82 -13.87 -21.26
N MET A 312 -18.06 -13.23 -22.41
CA MET A 312 -17.11 -13.19 -23.54
C MET A 312 -15.94 -12.24 -23.31
N HIS A 313 -16.16 -11.05 -22.76
CA HIS A 313 -15.09 -10.13 -22.38
C HIS A 313 -14.18 -10.71 -21.28
N GLN A 314 -14.75 -11.52 -20.37
CA GLN A 314 -13.99 -12.16 -19.28
C GLN A 314 -13.26 -13.42 -19.75
N ALA A 315 -13.84 -14.16 -20.70
CA ALA A 315 -13.19 -15.23 -21.43
C ALA A 315 -11.92 -14.77 -22.18
N SER A 316 -11.93 -13.58 -22.80
CA SER A 316 -10.76 -13.02 -23.48
C SER A 316 -9.68 -12.47 -22.54
N GLY A 317 -9.98 -12.30 -21.24
CA GLY A 317 -9.09 -11.70 -20.23
C GLY A 317 -8.30 -12.70 -19.37
N GLY A 318 -8.22 -13.97 -19.76
CA GLY A 318 -7.38 -14.97 -19.08
C GLY A 318 -8.11 -15.96 -18.17
N GLY A 319 -9.41 -15.78 -17.89
CA GLY A 319 -10.32 -16.86 -17.45
C GLY A 319 -9.86 -17.77 -16.30
N LEU A 320 -9.02 -17.30 -15.37
CA LEU A 320 -8.55 -18.09 -14.23
C LEU A 320 -9.66 -18.20 -13.17
N VAL A 321 -9.90 -19.43 -12.72
CA VAL A 321 -10.95 -19.80 -11.75
C VAL A 321 -10.38 -19.81 -10.35
N SER A 322 -9.26 -20.50 -10.24
CA SER A 322 -8.54 -20.84 -9.04
C SER A 322 -7.12 -21.15 -9.50
N LYS A 323 -6.11 -20.67 -8.81
CA LYS A 323 -4.72 -21.01 -9.11
C LYS A 323 -3.94 -21.16 -7.81
N LYS A 324 -3.31 -22.31 -7.66
CA LYS A 324 -2.31 -22.54 -6.62
C LYS A 324 -1.15 -21.58 -6.84
N THR A 325 -0.76 -20.87 -5.78
CA THR A 325 0.31 -19.88 -5.86
C THR A 325 1.70 -20.49 -5.62
N GLY A 326 1.74 -21.73 -5.12
CA GLY A 326 2.97 -22.41 -4.71
C GLY A 326 3.46 -22.02 -3.30
N VAL A 327 2.75 -21.12 -2.62
CA VAL A 327 3.02 -20.76 -1.22
C VAL A 327 2.32 -21.76 -0.30
N SER A 328 3.06 -22.34 0.64
CA SER A 328 2.52 -23.21 1.68
C SER A 328 2.35 -22.45 3.00
N ILE A 329 1.34 -22.83 3.79
CA ILE A 329 1.18 -22.33 5.16
C ILE A 329 2.35 -22.74 6.07
N ASN A 330 3.07 -23.81 5.70
CA ASN A 330 4.23 -24.32 6.43
C ASN A 330 5.55 -23.72 5.94
N ASP A 331 5.52 -22.83 4.94
CA ASP A 331 6.72 -22.13 4.51
C ASP A 331 7.25 -21.28 5.67
N PRO A 332 8.58 -21.21 5.87
CA PRO A 332 9.14 -20.36 6.91
C PRO A 332 8.73 -18.90 6.70
N LEU A 333 8.70 -18.14 7.80
CA LEU A 333 8.62 -16.70 7.73
C LEU A 333 9.81 -16.16 6.93
N LEU A 334 9.56 -15.20 6.05
CA LEU A 334 10.63 -14.47 5.37
C LEU A 334 11.45 -13.67 6.40
N PRO A 335 12.70 -13.27 6.07
CA PRO A 335 13.51 -12.45 6.97
C PRO A 335 12.79 -11.17 7.45
N ASN A 336 12.06 -10.50 6.55
CA ASN A 336 11.25 -9.31 6.86
C ASN A 336 9.89 -9.61 7.52
N GLU A 337 9.57 -10.89 7.77
CA GLU A 337 8.38 -11.37 8.48
C GLU A 337 8.73 -11.93 9.88
N SER A 338 10.00 -11.85 10.31
CA SER A 338 10.45 -12.42 11.60
C SER A 338 9.94 -11.68 12.85
N GLY A 339 9.23 -10.57 12.66
CA GLY A 339 8.66 -9.70 13.68
C GLY A 339 8.17 -8.39 13.08
N ALA A 340 7.85 -7.41 13.94
CA ALA A 340 7.42 -6.09 13.50
C ALA A 340 8.47 -5.43 12.60
N PHE A 341 8.05 -4.99 11.41
CA PHE A 341 8.97 -4.58 10.35
C PHE A 341 9.87 -3.42 10.74
N VAL A 342 9.36 -2.43 11.49
CA VAL A 342 10.18 -1.36 12.09
C VAL A 342 11.34 -1.91 12.91
N ASN A 343 11.08 -2.90 13.78
CA ASN A 343 12.07 -3.43 14.71
C ASN A 343 13.13 -4.24 13.97
N ILE A 344 12.73 -5.03 12.96
CA ILE A 344 13.67 -5.75 12.09
C ILE A 344 14.67 -4.78 11.45
N LEU A 345 14.19 -3.63 10.96
CA LEU A 345 15.04 -2.65 10.31
C LEU A 345 15.96 -1.92 11.29
N LYS A 346 15.47 -1.58 12.50
CA LYS A 346 16.29 -0.98 13.58
C LYS A 346 17.42 -1.92 14.01
N GLU A 347 17.16 -3.22 14.06
CA GLU A 347 18.14 -4.26 14.42
C GLU A 347 19.20 -4.55 13.34
N HIS A 348 19.13 -3.89 12.17
CA HIS A 348 20.18 -4.03 11.17
C HIS A 348 21.53 -3.58 11.75
N PRO A 349 22.61 -4.40 11.67
CA PRO A 349 23.86 -4.15 12.39
C PRO A 349 24.42 -2.73 12.21
N THR A 350 24.40 -2.22 10.98
CA THR A 350 24.88 -0.88 10.66
C THR A 350 24.05 0.25 11.29
N LEU A 351 22.71 0.12 11.34
CA LEU A 351 21.86 1.14 11.96
C LEU A 351 21.97 1.07 13.48
N LYS A 352 21.96 -0.14 14.04
CA LYS A 352 22.17 -0.37 15.47
C LYS A 352 23.48 0.24 15.96
N GLU A 353 24.59 -0.03 15.25
CA GLU A 353 25.89 0.54 15.60
C GLU A 353 25.91 2.06 15.53
N LEU A 354 25.26 2.67 14.54
CA LEU A 354 25.12 4.13 14.45
C LEU A 354 24.32 4.68 15.65
N SER A 355 23.14 4.11 15.93
CA SER A 355 22.30 4.51 17.07
C SER A 355 23.05 4.41 18.39
N ASP A 356 23.68 3.27 18.66
CA ASP A 356 24.47 3.02 19.87
C ASP A 356 25.63 4.01 20.01
N THR A 357 26.29 4.33 18.90
CA THR A 357 27.41 5.28 18.89
C THR A 357 26.94 6.71 19.14
N VAL A 358 25.77 7.12 18.61
CA VAL A 358 25.17 8.43 18.90
C VAL A 358 24.76 8.52 20.37
N LYS A 359 24.06 7.51 20.92
CA LYS A 359 23.68 7.44 22.34
C LYS A 359 24.90 7.46 23.26
N LYS A 360 25.97 6.75 22.88
CA LYS A 360 27.25 6.80 23.59
C LYS A 360 27.87 8.19 23.54
N PHE A 361 27.92 8.81 22.36
CA PHE A 361 28.45 10.16 22.19
C PHE A 361 27.67 11.17 23.06
N GLU A 362 26.34 11.11 23.05
CA GLU A 362 25.51 11.94 23.94
C GLU A 362 25.86 11.74 25.42
N LYS A 363 26.01 10.49 25.86
CA LYS A 363 26.35 10.17 27.26
C LYS A 363 27.72 10.73 27.67
N GLU A 364 28.73 10.66 26.81
CA GLU A 364 30.07 11.18 27.10
C GLU A 364 30.09 12.72 27.20
N PHE A 365 29.20 13.42 26.49
CA PHE A 365 29.16 14.90 26.43
C PHE A 365 28.04 15.55 27.27
N ARG A 366 27.12 14.78 27.85
CA ARG A 366 26.30 15.23 29.01
C ARG A 366 27.23 15.37 30.22
N ASN A 367 27.68 16.60 30.47
CA ASN A 367 28.50 16.92 31.65
C ASN A 367 27.81 16.48 32.96
N GLN A 368 28.60 16.37 34.04
CA GLN A 368 28.20 16.00 35.42
C GLN A 368 27.05 16.84 36.06
N ASN A 369 26.42 17.78 35.33
CA ASN A 369 25.34 18.68 35.75
C ASN A 369 24.08 18.60 34.85
N ASP A 370 23.82 17.44 34.23
CA ASP A 370 22.59 17.12 33.46
C ASP A 370 22.28 18.02 32.23
N THR A 371 23.18 18.90 31.80
CA THR A 371 22.95 19.83 30.66
C THR A 371 24.03 19.74 29.58
N LEU A 372 23.61 19.53 28.33
CA LEU A 372 24.43 19.53 27.12
C LEU A 372 24.71 20.96 26.63
N GLU A 373 25.90 21.19 26.09
CA GLU A 373 26.19 22.43 25.36
C GLU A 373 25.28 22.54 24.13
N PRO A 374 24.65 23.70 23.84
CA PRO A 374 23.67 23.84 22.75
C PRO A 374 24.16 23.35 21.38
N LYS A 375 25.41 23.68 21.01
CA LYS A 375 26.00 23.22 19.73
C LYS A 375 26.17 21.70 19.65
N ILE A 376 26.49 21.07 20.77
CA ILE A 376 26.65 19.62 20.86
C ILE A 376 25.27 18.96 20.83
N ASN A 377 24.30 19.54 21.51
CA ASN A 377 22.91 19.09 21.47
C ASN A 377 22.34 19.16 20.05
N GLU A 378 22.49 20.29 19.34
CA GLU A 378 22.09 20.42 17.94
C GLU A 378 22.78 19.39 17.04
N PHE A 379 24.08 19.11 17.28
CA PHE A 379 24.80 18.08 16.53
C PHE A 379 24.20 16.68 16.76
N ILE A 380 23.94 16.31 18.02
CA ILE A 380 23.31 15.03 18.38
C ILE A 380 21.92 14.92 17.75
N GLU A 381 21.11 15.98 17.81
CA GLU A 381 19.79 16.05 17.17
C GLU A 381 19.88 15.85 15.64
N SER A 382 20.87 16.42 14.95
CA SER A 382 21.05 16.14 13.51
C SER A 382 21.46 14.73 13.18
N LEU A 383 22.15 14.04 14.09
CA LEU A 383 22.52 12.65 13.88
C LEU A 383 21.30 11.75 14.08
N GLY A 384 20.59 11.95 15.19
CA GLY A 384 19.47 11.13 15.62
C GLY A 384 19.88 9.69 15.97
N SER A 385 18.94 8.96 16.53
CA SER A 385 19.07 7.57 16.96
C SER A 385 17.82 6.77 16.60
N GLU A 386 17.75 5.51 17.03
CA GLU A 386 16.57 4.67 16.84
C GLU A 386 15.27 5.22 17.44
N ASP A 387 15.37 6.15 18.39
CA ASP A 387 14.23 6.82 19.03
C ASP A 387 13.71 7.98 18.16
N ASP A 388 14.49 8.41 17.18
CA ASP A 388 14.27 9.61 16.38
C ASP A 388 13.79 9.30 14.95
N ILE A 389 13.25 8.10 14.69
CA ILE A 389 12.88 7.64 13.33
C ILE A 389 11.89 8.53 12.57
N ASN A 390 11.14 9.36 13.30
CA ASN A 390 10.16 10.30 12.76
C ASN A 390 10.64 11.76 12.80
N SER A 391 11.94 12.00 13.05
CA SER A 391 12.54 13.34 13.10
C SER A 391 13.32 13.67 11.82
N ASP A 392 13.68 14.95 11.66
CA ASP A 392 14.57 15.44 10.60
C ASP A 392 16.05 15.17 10.90
N SER A 393 16.40 13.89 11.13
CA SER A 393 17.76 13.46 11.45
C SER A 393 18.39 12.60 10.35
N LEU A 394 19.72 12.47 10.39
CA LEU A 394 20.44 11.56 9.50
C LEU A 394 19.98 10.11 9.71
N TYR A 395 19.83 9.66 10.96
CA TYR A 395 19.37 8.31 11.28
C TYR A 395 18.00 8.03 10.68
N ALA A 396 17.02 8.92 10.91
CA ALA A 396 15.68 8.79 10.36
C ALA A 396 15.67 8.66 8.83
N SER A 397 16.52 9.45 8.16
CA SER A 397 16.63 9.45 6.70
C SER A 397 17.29 8.19 6.14
N LEU A 398 18.30 7.66 6.82
CA LEU A 398 18.93 6.39 6.48
C LEU A 398 17.94 5.22 6.69
N PHE A 399 17.24 5.22 7.83
CA PHE A 399 16.20 4.25 8.14
C PHE A 399 15.06 4.30 7.11
N THR A 400 14.57 5.49 6.75
CA THR A 400 13.59 5.73 5.69
C THR A 400 14.04 5.14 4.36
N SER A 401 15.28 5.43 3.95
CA SER A 401 15.83 5.00 2.66
C SER A 401 15.97 3.48 2.63
N TYR A 402 16.42 2.88 3.73
CA TYR A 402 16.52 1.44 3.87
C TYR A 402 15.15 0.77 3.82
N ARG A 403 14.18 1.26 4.62
CA ARG A 403 12.78 0.79 4.62
C ARG A 403 12.19 0.80 3.21
N LYS A 404 12.28 1.94 2.51
CA LYS A 404 11.79 2.09 1.13
C LYS A 404 12.45 1.07 0.18
N SER A 405 13.76 0.86 0.29
CA SER A 405 14.45 -0.11 -0.55
C SER A 405 13.96 -1.55 -0.33
N VAL A 406 13.71 -1.96 0.93
CA VAL A 406 13.21 -3.30 1.23
C VAL A 406 11.78 -3.49 0.73
N LEU A 407 10.92 -2.48 0.92
CA LEU A 407 9.53 -2.50 0.45
C LEU A 407 9.43 -2.60 -1.07
N VAL A 408 10.31 -1.89 -1.77
CA VAL A 408 10.44 -1.89 -3.22
C VAL A 408 10.87 -3.26 -3.76
N GLU A 409 11.85 -3.90 -3.12
CA GLU A 409 12.37 -5.18 -3.59
C GLU A 409 11.36 -6.32 -3.39
N ASN A 410 10.57 -6.27 -2.29
CA ASN A 410 9.43 -7.15 -1.99
C ASN A 410 9.69 -8.67 -2.17
N ASP A 411 10.95 -9.08 -2.08
CA ASP A 411 11.43 -10.45 -2.21
C ASP A 411 11.70 -11.11 -0.85
N GLY A 412 11.51 -10.36 0.23
CA GLY A 412 11.78 -10.77 1.61
C GLY A 412 13.21 -10.45 2.07
N SER A 413 14.07 -9.90 1.21
CA SER A 413 15.45 -9.57 1.57
C SER A 413 15.55 -8.31 2.41
N LEU A 414 16.52 -8.30 3.34
CA LEU A 414 16.81 -7.17 4.23
C LEU A 414 18.10 -6.46 3.84
N LYS A 415 18.46 -6.45 2.54
CA LYS A 415 19.75 -5.90 2.11
C LYS A 415 19.73 -4.37 2.10
N MET A 416 20.58 -3.75 2.91
CA MET A 416 20.75 -2.30 2.89
C MET A 416 21.42 -1.83 1.59
N PRO A 417 20.95 -0.73 0.96
CA PRO A 417 21.67 -0.10 -0.13
C PRO A 417 23.08 0.31 0.29
N ARG A 418 24.08 0.05 -0.57
CA ARG A 418 25.50 0.28 -0.24
C ARG A 418 25.81 1.74 0.07
N ASP A 419 25.15 2.67 -0.60
CA ASP A 419 25.28 4.10 -0.36
C ASP A 419 24.77 4.49 1.03
N VAL A 420 23.59 3.99 1.43
CA VAL A 420 23.03 4.15 2.77
C VAL A 420 23.97 3.54 3.83
N GLU A 421 24.44 2.31 3.59
CA GLU A 421 25.35 1.60 4.49
C GLU A 421 26.69 2.35 4.67
N ASN A 422 27.25 2.89 3.58
CA ASN A 422 28.51 3.64 3.62
C ASN A 422 28.40 4.95 4.41
N ILE A 423 27.29 5.69 4.24
CA ILE A 423 27.06 6.92 5.01
C ILE A 423 27.00 6.61 6.51
N ALA A 424 26.23 5.59 6.89
CA ALA A 424 26.11 5.17 8.28
C ALA A 424 27.48 4.78 8.87
N LYS A 425 28.23 3.89 8.21
CA LYS A 425 29.57 3.46 8.66
C LYS A 425 30.57 4.62 8.79
N SER A 426 30.60 5.52 7.80
CA SER A 426 31.49 6.68 7.83
C SER A 426 31.18 7.62 8.99
N THR A 427 29.89 7.81 9.27
CA THR A 427 29.41 8.62 10.40
C THR A 427 29.75 7.96 11.73
N THR A 428 29.49 6.66 11.88
CA THR A 428 29.87 5.86 13.06
C THR A 428 31.38 5.93 13.32
N ASN A 429 32.20 5.78 12.29
CA ASN A 429 33.67 5.89 12.42
C ASN A 429 34.11 7.29 12.87
N MET A 430 33.48 8.34 12.34
CA MET A 430 33.74 9.71 12.76
C MET A 430 33.40 9.91 14.25
N LEU A 431 32.22 9.47 14.67
CA LEU A 431 31.77 9.59 16.07
C LEU A 431 32.63 8.78 17.02
N ASN A 432 32.97 7.53 16.67
CA ASN A 432 33.85 6.69 17.48
C ASN A 432 35.21 7.34 17.70
N LYS A 433 35.78 8.01 16.69
CA LYS A 433 37.02 8.78 16.84
C LYS A 433 36.81 9.96 17.77
N LEU A 434 35.77 10.76 17.57
CA LEU A 434 35.46 11.92 18.44
C LEU A 434 35.23 11.51 19.91
N CYS A 435 34.66 10.32 20.17
CA CYS A 435 34.48 9.76 21.51
C CYS A 435 35.79 9.29 22.16
N GLN A 436 36.84 8.96 21.40
CA GLN A 436 38.10 8.46 21.98
C GLN A 436 38.82 9.55 22.77
N ASN A 437 38.66 10.81 22.40
CA ASN A 437 39.20 11.94 23.14
C ASN A 437 38.29 13.18 23.03
N PRO A 438 37.52 13.54 24.07
CA PRO A 438 36.67 14.74 24.04
C PRO A 438 37.47 16.06 23.95
N PHE A 439 38.81 16.02 24.11
CA PHE A 439 39.71 17.17 24.02
C PHE A 439 40.56 17.17 22.74
N HIS A 440 40.08 16.58 21.65
CA HIS A 440 40.80 16.61 20.38
C HIS A 440 41.26 18.02 20.00
N SER A 441 42.52 18.14 19.56
CA SER A 441 43.02 19.41 19.02
C SER A 441 42.25 19.80 17.75
N VAL A 442 42.42 21.05 17.30
CA VAL A 442 41.82 21.51 16.03
C VAL A 442 42.34 20.65 14.87
N GLU A 443 43.63 20.32 14.85
CA GLU A 443 44.27 19.51 13.81
C GLU A 443 43.77 18.07 13.79
N GLU A 444 43.62 17.44 14.97
CA GLU A 444 43.08 16.08 15.08
C GLU A 444 41.64 16.00 14.58
N ARG A 445 40.80 16.98 14.93
CA ARG A 445 39.43 17.08 14.41
C ARG A 445 39.39 17.29 12.91
N GLN A 446 40.30 18.12 12.37
CA GLN A 446 40.40 18.33 10.93
C GLN A 446 40.77 17.04 10.17
N GLU A 447 41.67 16.20 10.71
CA GLU A 447 42.02 14.92 10.08
C GLU A 447 40.87 13.90 10.18
N ILE A 448 40.12 13.86 11.28
CA ILE A 448 38.89 13.08 11.39
C ILE A 448 37.89 13.49 10.30
N LEU A 449 37.64 14.79 10.15
CA LEU A 449 36.71 15.32 9.14
C LEU A 449 37.18 15.14 7.71
N LYS A 450 38.48 15.22 7.46
CA LYS A 450 39.08 14.96 6.14
C LYS A 450 38.88 13.51 5.73
N GLN A 451 39.03 12.56 6.66
CA GLN A 451 38.73 11.16 6.41
C GLN A 451 37.23 10.94 6.16
N TYR A 452 36.36 11.51 6.98
CA TYR A 452 34.89 11.45 6.79
C TYR A 452 34.47 11.99 5.42
N ARG A 453 35.00 13.15 5.00
CA ARG A 453 34.77 13.74 3.67
C ARG A 453 35.28 12.85 2.53
N LYS A 454 36.41 12.16 2.73
CA LYS A 454 37.00 11.24 1.74
C LYS A 454 36.11 10.02 1.55
N GLU A 455 35.63 9.42 2.64
CA GLU A 455 34.73 8.27 2.62
C GLU A 455 33.38 8.61 1.95
N ASN A 456 32.87 9.83 2.19
CA ASN A 456 31.63 10.36 1.60
C ASN A 456 31.86 11.28 0.37
N SER A 457 32.97 11.11 -0.35
CA SER A 457 33.40 12.11 -1.35
C SER A 457 32.41 12.38 -2.49
N SER A 458 31.49 11.45 -2.79
CA SER A 458 30.40 11.64 -3.76
C SER A 458 29.43 12.75 -3.39
N TYR A 459 29.29 13.06 -2.10
CA TYR A 459 28.37 14.07 -1.57
C TYR A 459 29.05 15.43 -1.37
N PHE A 460 30.37 15.46 -1.14
CA PHE A 460 31.14 16.70 -0.95
C PHE A 460 31.69 17.31 -2.25
N ARG A 461 31.78 16.56 -3.35
CA ARG A 461 32.28 17.09 -4.63
C ARG A 461 31.26 18.00 -5.32
N GLN A 462 31.60 19.27 -5.50
CA GLN A 462 30.78 20.26 -6.21
C GLN A 462 31.10 20.35 -7.73
N ASN A 463 31.49 19.26 -8.39
CA ASN A 463 31.75 19.33 -9.83
C ASN A 463 30.45 19.10 -10.62
N ILE A 464 30.14 20.02 -11.54
CA ILE A 464 29.03 19.91 -12.49
C ILE A 464 29.08 18.57 -13.25
N LEU A 465 30.29 18.11 -13.61
CA LEU A 465 30.49 16.83 -14.29
C LEU A 465 30.12 15.63 -13.41
N SER A 466 30.41 15.67 -12.10
CA SER A 466 30.01 14.59 -11.19
C SER A 466 28.51 14.56 -10.97
N SER A 467 27.86 15.72 -10.85
CA SER A 467 26.40 15.81 -10.74
C SER A 467 25.70 15.29 -12.01
N PHE A 468 26.27 15.57 -13.18
CA PHE A 468 25.76 15.06 -14.46
C PHE A 468 25.91 13.53 -14.56
N ILE A 469 27.07 12.97 -14.23
CA ILE A 469 27.31 11.52 -14.23
C ILE A 469 26.40 10.80 -13.22
N GLN A 470 26.20 11.38 -12.03
CA GLN A 470 25.28 10.86 -11.03
C GLN A 470 23.84 10.87 -11.53
N GLY A 471 23.42 11.95 -12.22
CA GLY A 471 22.10 12.03 -12.85
C GLY A 471 21.88 10.94 -13.90
N ILE A 472 22.87 10.71 -14.78
CA ILE A 472 22.80 9.62 -15.78
C ILE A 472 22.75 8.25 -15.09
N SER A 473 23.58 8.02 -14.08
CA SER A 473 23.61 6.76 -13.32
C SER A 473 22.27 6.48 -12.62
N ALA A 474 21.64 7.52 -12.06
CA ALA A 474 20.31 7.44 -11.46
C ALA A 474 19.25 7.06 -12.51
N SER A 475 19.27 7.67 -13.69
CA SER A 475 18.36 7.34 -14.80
C SER A 475 18.54 5.93 -15.34
N ILE A 476 19.79 5.47 -15.54
CA ILE A 476 20.07 4.10 -15.99
C ILE A 476 19.60 3.08 -14.94
N SER A 477 19.92 3.33 -13.66
CA SER A 477 19.46 2.49 -12.56
C SER A 477 17.94 2.45 -12.48
N GLY A 478 17.29 3.61 -12.67
CA GLY A 478 15.84 3.72 -12.74
C GLY A 478 15.24 2.90 -13.88
N PHE A 479 15.81 2.98 -15.08
CA PHE A 479 15.35 2.18 -16.21
C PHE A 479 15.41 0.68 -15.92
N PHE A 480 16.55 0.16 -15.45
CA PHE A 480 16.68 -1.27 -15.11
C PHE A 480 15.76 -1.68 -13.97
N TYR A 481 15.55 -0.80 -13.00
CA TYR A 481 14.58 -0.98 -11.93
C TYR A 481 13.15 -1.10 -12.48
N GLY A 482 12.73 -0.19 -13.36
CA GLY A 482 11.43 -0.26 -14.01
C GLY A 482 11.24 -1.54 -14.83
N VAL A 483 12.29 -2.00 -15.53
CA VAL A 483 12.28 -3.31 -16.23
C VAL A 483 12.08 -4.46 -15.25
N LYS A 484 12.79 -4.46 -14.12
CA LYS A 484 12.65 -5.48 -13.09
C LYS A 484 11.22 -5.52 -12.53
N ILE A 485 10.64 -4.38 -12.16
CA ILE A 485 9.25 -4.31 -11.68
C ILE A 485 8.30 -4.86 -12.73
N ALA A 486 8.37 -4.36 -13.97
CA ALA A 486 7.46 -4.78 -15.03
C ALA A 486 7.53 -6.29 -15.31
N LEU A 487 8.70 -6.90 -15.17
CA LEU A 487 8.88 -8.36 -15.28
C LEU A 487 8.30 -9.12 -14.07
N SER A 488 8.37 -8.55 -12.88
CA SER A 488 7.81 -9.14 -11.65
C SER A 488 6.28 -8.98 -11.54
N GLU A 489 5.71 -7.95 -12.15
CA GLU A 489 4.27 -7.62 -12.13
C GLU A 489 3.46 -8.35 -13.22
N ARG A 490 4.00 -9.38 -13.87
CA ARG A 490 3.42 -10.05 -15.07
C ARG A 490 1.99 -10.57 -14.94
N HIS A 491 1.39 -10.51 -13.77
CA HIS A 491 0.02 -10.92 -13.57
C HIS A 491 -0.98 -9.90 -14.14
N ASN A 492 -1.63 -10.26 -15.26
CA ASN A 492 -2.64 -9.48 -15.97
C ASN A 492 -2.20 -8.10 -16.51
N ALA A 493 -0.90 -7.79 -16.47
CA ALA A 493 -0.36 -6.57 -17.06
C ALA A 493 -0.37 -6.65 -18.59
N SER A 494 -0.92 -5.63 -19.26
CA SER A 494 -0.80 -5.53 -20.71
C SER A 494 0.63 -5.15 -21.13
N LEU A 495 1.00 -5.39 -22.39
CA LEU A 495 2.31 -4.93 -22.90
C LEU A 495 2.44 -3.41 -22.81
N PHE A 496 1.37 -2.67 -23.11
CA PHE A 496 1.34 -1.21 -23.05
C PHE A 496 1.55 -0.71 -21.61
N GLU A 497 0.87 -1.35 -20.66
CA GLU A 497 1.03 -1.09 -19.23
C GLU A 497 2.45 -1.41 -18.75
N SER A 498 3.01 -2.55 -19.19
CA SER A 498 4.38 -2.95 -18.84
C SER A 498 5.38 -1.89 -19.31
N VAL A 499 5.27 -1.42 -20.56
CA VAL A 499 6.16 -0.38 -21.11
C VAL A 499 5.99 0.95 -20.36
N ALA A 500 4.76 1.40 -20.15
CA ALA A 500 4.48 2.60 -19.37
C ALA A 500 5.07 2.50 -17.96
N GLN A 501 5.01 1.31 -17.36
CA GLN A 501 5.51 1.07 -16.01
C GLN A 501 7.02 1.07 -15.91
N VAL A 502 7.72 0.57 -16.92
CA VAL A 502 9.19 0.68 -17.00
C VAL A 502 9.61 2.14 -16.92
N PHE A 503 8.98 3.01 -17.71
CA PHE A 503 9.33 4.42 -17.76
C PHE A 503 8.87 5.20 -16.52
N LYS A 504 7.64 4.96 -16.03
CA LYS A 504 7.11 5.63 -14.82
C LYS A 504 7.92 5.28 -13.59
N SER A 505 8.05 3.98 -13.26
CA SER A 505 8.84 3.55 -12.09
C SER A 505 10.29 3.95 -12.19
N GLY A 506 10.86 3.88 -13.41
CA GLY A 506 12.23 4.30 -13.63
C GLY A 506 12.44 5.79 -13.42
N TYR A 507 11.50 6.63 -13.85
CA TYR A 507 11.52 8.07 -13.60
C TYR A 507 11.31 8.40 -12.11
N GLU A 508 10.34 7.78 -11.44
CA GLU A 508 10.08 7.95 -10.01
C GLU A 508 11.30 7.56 -9.17
N TRP A 509 11.93 6.44 -9.50
CA TRP A 509 13.16 5.98 -8.83
C TRP A 509 14.34 6.92 -9.07
N ALA A 510 14.54 7.38 -10.31
CA ALA A 510 15.60 8.34 -10.62
C ALA A 510 15.40 9.67 -9.89
N THR A 511 14.15 10.13 -9.80
CA THR A 511 13.78 11.36 -9.08
C THR A 511 14.01 11.21 -7.58
N THR A 512 13.58 10.08 -6.99
CA THR A 512 13.82 9.75 -5.58
C THR A 512 15.30 9.69 -5.26
N LYS A 513 16.10 9.01 -6.10
CA LYS A 513 17.57 8.98 -5.95
C LYS A 513 18.19 10.36 -5.99
N LYS A 514 17.72 11.24 -6.88
CA LYS A 514 18.20 12.62 -6.98
C LYS A 514 17.82 13.46 -5.76
N ALA A 515 16.60 13.30 -5.23
CA ALA A 515 16.16 13.97 -4.02
C ALA A 515 16.99 13.53 -2.80
N ASN A 516 17.16 12.22 -2.62
CA ASN A 516 18.00 11.65 -1.56
C ASN A 516 19.45 12.14 -1.66
N LEU A 517 20.00 12.21 -2.87
CA LEU A 517 21.35 12.74 -3.10
C LEU A 517 21.48 14.20 -2.62
N SER A 518 20.49 15.05 -2.92
CA SER A 518 20.48 16.45 -2.45
C SER A 518 20.41 16.52 -0.93
N PHE A 519 19.48 15.77 -0.34
CA PHE A 519 19.31 15.70 1.11
C PHE A 519 20.61 15.28 1.81
N TYR A 520 21.25 14.19 1.37
CA TYR A 520 22.50 13.71 1.98
C TYR A 520 23.63 14.71 1.77
N LYS A 521 23.70 15.39 0.63
CA LYS A 521 24.70 16.44 0.43
C LYS A 521 24.57 17.56 1.45
N ASP A 522 23.35 18.04 1.68
CA ASP A 522 23.10 19.14 2.62
C ASP A 522 23.30 18.68 4.07
N THR A 523 22.79 17.50 4.43
CA THR A 523 22.87 16.93 5.79
C THR A 523 24.31 16.61 6.18
N LEU A 524 25.07 15.93 5.31
CA LEU A 524 26.47 15.58 5.61
C LEU A 524 27.36 16.85 5.63
N GLY A 525 27.01 17.87 4.85
CA GLY A 525 27.62 19.20 4.92
C GLY A 525 27.37 19.86 6.28
N ALA A 526 26.12 19.90 6.73
CA ALA A 526 25.74 20.46 8.03
C ALA A 526 26.42 19.72 9.20
N ILE A 527 26.46 18.39 9.18
CA ILE A 527 27.18 17.56 10.17
C ILE A 527 28.65 17.94 10.21
N ASN A 528 29.31 18.05 9.05
CA ASN A 528 30.70 18.45 8.98
C ASN A 528 30.91 19.85 9.61
N ASP A 529 30.06 20.82 9.28
CA ASP A 529 30.21 22.20 9.72
C ASP A 529 29.97 22.33 11.23
N ARG A 530 29.03 21.55 11.78
CA ARG A 530 28.76 21.47 13.23
C ARG A 530 29.97 20.93 14.01
N VAL A 531 30.63 19.88 13.51
CA VAL A 531 31.87 19.37 14.15
C VAL A 531 33.00 20.39 14.08
N GLN A 532 33.12 21.17 13.00
CA GLN A 532 34.11 22.25 12.91
C GLN A 532 33.82 23.39 13.90
N ALA A 533 32.54 23.63 14.19
CA ALA A 533 32.08 24.65 15.12
C ALA A 533 32.18 24.23 16.60
N PHE A 534 32.64 23.01 16.90
CA PHE A 534 32.97 22.59 18.26
C PHE A 534 34.14 23.43 18.78
N ASP A 535 33.85 24.39 19.66
CA ASP A 535 34.89 24.99 20.49
C ASP A 535 35.39 23.90 21.47
N LYS A 536 36.67 23.82 21.86
CA LYS A 536 37.10 24.44 23.14
C LYS A 536 38.61 24.32 23.38
N PRO A 537 39.16 25.25 24.19
CA PRO A 537 39.24 25.00 25.63
C PRO A 537 38.24 25.82 26.44
N VAL A 538 37.61 25.21 27.44
CA VAL A 538 36.80 25.91 28.45
C VAL A 538 37.77 26.73 29.31
N SER A 539 37.83 28.04 29.08
CA SER A 539 38.15 28.97 30.17
C SER A 539 36.92 29.00 31.07
N ILE A 540 37.13 28.70 32.36
CA ILE A 540 36.12 28.88 33.40
C ILE A 540 35.76 30.37 33.41
N VAL A 541 34.63 30.75 32.84
CA VAL A 541 34.05 32.08 33.04
C VAL A 541 32.90 31.92 34.03
N PRO A 542 32.96 32.57 35.21
CA PRO A 542 31.88 32.53 36.18
C PRO A 542 30.58 33.07 35.58
N CYS A 543 29.47 32.43 35.95
CA CYS A 543 28.11 32.83 35.61
C CYS A 543 27.87 34.33 35.82
N GLU A 544 27.41 35.02 34.79
CA GLU A 544 26.45 36.11 34.95
C GLU A 544 25.19 35.81 34.15
N LEU A 545 24.08 35.72 34.89
CA LEU A 545 22.72 35.63 34.40
C LEU A 545 22.37 36.83 33.52
N LYS A 546 21.93 36.59 32.26
CA LYS A 546 20.95 37.46 31.61
C LYS A 546 19.91 36.68 30.80
N SER A 547 18.71 37.21 30.91
CA SER A 547 17.39 36.72 30.53
C SER A 547 17.04 36.86 29.04
N GLN A 548 16.19 35.94 28.57
CA GLN A 548 15.22 36.03 27.45
C GLN A 548 15.80 36.21 26.04
N THR A 549 15.37 35.47 25.02
CA THR A 549 14.04 35.53 24.41
C THR A 549 13.80 34.30 23.50
N ASN A 550 12.58 33.76 23.49
CA ASN A 550 12.12 32.70 22.58
C ASN A 550 12.00 33.18 21.12
N ILE A 551 12.58 32.46 20.16
CA ILE A 551 12.19 32.52 18.75
C ILE A 551 12.06 31.08 18.23
N ARG A 552 10.83 30.67 17.93
CA ARG A 552 10.52 29.44 17.17
C ARG A 552 10.72 29.71 15.69
N TYR A 553 11.47 28.87 15.00
CA TYR A 553 11.49 28.82 13.53
C TYR A 553 10.58 27.69 13.06
N HIS A 554 9.48 28.02 12.38
CA HIS A 554 8.77 27.10 11.49
C HIS A 554 9.31 27.31 10.09
N PHE A 555 9.80 26.26 9.44
CA PHE A 555 10.03 26.26 8.00
C PHE A 555 9.12 25.23 7.34
N TRP A 556 8.27 25.75 6.45
CA TRP A 556 7.37 25.03 5.57
C TRP A 556 8.15 24.42 4.40
N TYR A 557 7.83 23.17 4.04
CA TYR A 557 8.14 22.62 2.73
C TYR A 557 6.84 22.51 1.91
N ARG A 558 6.77 23.24 0.78
CA ARG A 558 5.68 23.10 -0.21
C ARG A 558 6.12 22.08 -1.27
N SER A 559 5.53 20.89 -1.28
CA SER A 559 5.52 20.06 -2.49
C SER A 559 4.35 20.47 -3.39
N HIS A 560 4.67 20.84 -4.64
CA HIS A 560 3.68 21.08 -5.68
C HIS A 560 2.99 19.76 -6.07
N VAL A 561 1.70 19.64 -5.75
CA VAL A 561 0.78 18.78 -6.50
C VAL A 561 -0.16 19.71 -7.26
N GLY A 562 -0.16 19.57 -8.59
CA GLY A 562 -0.97 20.38 -9.47
C GLY A 562 -2.45 20.06 -9.31
N SER A 563 -3.25 21.09 -9.04
CA SER A 563 -4.66 21.12 -9.42
C SER A 563 -4.91 22.40 -10.21
N SER A 564 -5.47 22.22 -11.39
CA SER A 564 -5.87 23.23 -12.37
C SER A 564 -6.69 24.38 -11.80
N ALA A 565 -6.47 25.56 -12.37
CA ALA A 565 -7.01 26.89 -12.07
C ALA A 565 -8.54 27.02 -12.01
N LEU A 566 -9.03 28.05 -11.29
CA LEU A 566 -9.74 29.26 -11.80
C LEU A 566 -10.12 30.26 -10.65
N PRO A 567 -10.55 31.53 -10.91
CA PRO A 567 -9.79 32.73 -10.51
C PRO A 567 -10.37 33.61 -9.39
N ILE A 568 -9.46 34.40 -8.80
CA ILE A 568 -9.53 35.77 -8.24
C ILE A 568 -10.90 36.31 -7.79
N SER A 569 -11.01 36.69 -6.51
CA SER A 569 -11.57 37.99 -6.13
C SER A 569 -10.82 38.59 -4.93
N GLU A 570 -10.59 39.90 -5.03
CA GLU A 570 -9.82 40.76 -4.15
C GLU A 570 -10.48 40.91 -2.77
N ALA A 571 -9.67 40.90 -1.71
CA ALA A 571 -10.00 41.59 -0.47
C ALA A 571 -8.72 42.12 0.20
N ILE A 572 -8.48 43.39 -0.09
CA ILE A 572 -7.61 44.31 0.65
C ILE A 572 -8.00 44.27 2.13
N ILE A 573 -7.10 43.88 3.03
CA ILE A 573 -7.18 44.28 4.44
C ILE A 573 -5.86 44.90 4.86
N LYS A 574 -6.02 46.16 5.28
CA LYS A 574 -5.02 47.11 5.71
C LYS A 574 -4.27 46.61 6.95
N ASN A 575 -2.98 46.90 6.94
CA ASN A 575 -2.13 46.99 8.13
C ASN A 575 -2.73 47.96 9.16
N THR A 576 -3.03 47.44 10.34
CA THR A 576 -2.99 48.21 11.59
C THR A 576 -2.40 47.31 12.68
N LYS A 577 -1.19 47.65 13.12
CA LYS A 577 -0.73 47.46 14.51
C LYS A 577 -1.10 48.74 15.29
N PRO A 578 -1.23 48.73 16.62
CA PRO A 578 -1.07 47.62 17.57
C PRO A 578 -2.37 46.89 17.91
#